data_AF-A0A1F5JGR5-F1
#
_entry.id   AF-A0A1F5JGR5-F1
#
_cell.length_a   1.000
_cell.length_b   1.000
_cell.length_c   1.000
_cell.angle_alpha   90.00
_cell.angle_beta   90.00
_cell.angle_gamma   90.00
#
_symmetry.space_group_name_H-M   'P 1'
#
loop_
_entity.id
_entity.type
_entity.pdbx_description
1 polymer ?
#
loop_
_entity_poly.entity_id
_entity_poly.type
_entity_poly.pdbx_seq_one_letter_code
_entity_poly.pdbx_strand_id
1 'polypeptide(L)'
;MIPVLFSIGSLSVSSYGVFLALGICFGIFLVWRLCRAWDLDEEKILDLTVLTFIGGLVGARAYFVILNLQYFISPLNLILINKVPGLNFWGGILGGWLTLYFAARRFKMDFWQLADIALVGMIGGLILSDVGCFFGGCNIGIPSSAFFGVTMVGSLGKRWPIQLIESLLLSISLVKIWSEATHFHQRGKIASLGFIYIGIIKLMLDPLKQDHSGRIFSLSFVLLGLTIYYKVTKQNPIKHLKIFGNFLVKFIVDSEVRKRVVQIVYKSWYNQKTIIGWKLRNLKKLLRRFNVKFS
;
A
#
# COMPACT_ATOMS: atom_id res chain seq x y z
N MET A 1 -8.63 -9.41 -19.60
CA MET A 1 -8.48 -9.66 -18.15
C MET A 1 -8.87 -11.09 -17.88
N ILE A 2 -8.12 -11.82 -17.06
CA ILE A 2 -8.36 -13.24 -16.76
C ILE A 2 -8.79 -13.32 -15.29
N PRO A 3 -10.09 -13.32 -14.96
CA PRO A 3 -10.53 -13.32 -13.56
C PRO A 3 -10.32 -14.67 -12.86
N VAL A 4 -10.36 -15.77 -13.62
CA VAL A 4 -10.10 -17.14 -13.14
C VAL A 4 -8.92 -17.70 -13.93
N LEU A 5 -7.87 -18.13 -13.23
CA LEU A 5 -6.66 -18.67 -13.86
C LEU A 5 -6.85 -20.12 -14.28
N PHE A 6 -7.35 -20.94 -13.36
CA PHE A 6 -7.68 -22.34 -13.57
C PHE A 6 -8.68 -22.81 -12.52
N SER A 7 -9.38 -23.89 -12.81
CA SER A 7 -10.35 -24.50 -11.90
C SER A 7 -9.94 -25.93 -11.61
N ILE A 8 -9.95 -26.32 -10.33
CA ILE A 8 -9.73 -27.70 -9.88
C ILE A 8 -11.05 -28.20 -9.28
N GLY A 9 -11.82 -28.97 -10.05
CA GLY A 9 -13.16 -29.39 -9.65
C GLY A 9 -14.09 -28.20 -9.43
N SER A 10 -14.66 -28.06 -8.22
CA SER A 10 -15.52 -26.95 -7.82
C SER A 10 -14.76 -25.71 -7.32
N LEU A 11 -13.43 -25.79 -7.16
CA LEU A 11 -12.60 -24.69 -6.69
C LEU A 11 -12.06 -23.89 -7.87
N SER A 12 -12.54 -22.66 -8.03
CA SER A 12 -11.99 -21.70 -9.00
C SER A 12 -10.88 -20.86 -8.37
N VAL A 13 -9.69 -20.92 -8.96
CA VAL A 13 -8.56 -20.08 -8.53
C VAL A 13 -8.63 -18.74 -9.25
N SER A 14 -9.00 -17.70 -8.51
CA SER A 14 -9.07 -16.34 -9.06
C SER A 14 -7.69 -15.69 -9.17
N SER A 15 -7.50 -14.88 -10.21
CA SER A 15 -6.28 -14.06 -10.35
C SER A 15 -6.10 -13.12 -9.16
N TYR A 16 -7.19 -12.56 -8.65
CA TYR A 16 -7.16 -11.73 -7.45
C TYR A 16 -6.60 -12.49 -6.23
N GLY A 17 -7.05 -13.71 -5.98
CA GLY A 17 -6.56 -14.54 -4.87
C GLY A 17 -5.08 -14.88 -4.98
N VAL A 18 -4.59 -15.17 -6.19
CA VAL A 18 -3.16 -15.45 -6.41
C VAL A 18 -2.31 -14.20 -6.15
N PHE A 19 -2.70 -13.05 -6.69
CA PHE A 19 -1.97 -11.80 -6.47
C PHE A 19 -2.05 -11.32 -5.01
N LEU A 20 -3.15 -11.59 -4.31
CA LEU A 20 -3.27 -11.34 -2.87
C LEU A 20 -2.25 -12.20 -2.10
N ALA A 21 -2.14 -13.50 -2.42
CA ALA A 21 -1.15 -14.39 -1.81
C ALA A 21 0.29 -13.94 -2.10
N LEU A 22 0.58 -13.53 -3.34
CA LEU A 22 1.87 -12.94 -3.70
C LEU A 22 2.13 -11.63 -2.94
N GLY A 23 1.10 -10.80 -2.75
CA GLY A 23 1.15 -9.59 -1.93
C GLY A 23 1.54 -9.88 -0.49
N ILE A 24 0.94 -10.90 0.12
CA ILE A 24 1.30 -11.34 1.48
C ILE A 24 2.76 -11.79 1.52
N CYS A 25 3.18 -12.63 0.58
CA CYS A 25 4.57 -13.10 0.50
C CYS A 25 5.56 -11.94 0.34
N PHE A 26 5.23 -10.97 -0.52
CA PHE A 26 6.06 -9.79 -0.74
C PHE A 26 6.11 -8.88 0.49
N GLY A 27 4.98 -8.69 1.18
CA GLY A 27 4.94 -7.95 2.45
C GLY A 27 5.80 -8.60 3.53
N ILE A 28 5.69 -9.93 3.69
CA ILE A 28 6.52 -10.72 4.61
C ILE A 28 8.00 -10.61 4.26
N PHE A 29 8.35 -10.69 2.97
CA PHE A 29 9.73 -10.52 2.51
C PHE A 29 10.30 -9.15 2.87
N LEU A 30 9.52 -8.07 2.70
CA LEU A 30 9.93 -6.73 3.08
C LEU A 30 10.12 -6.59 4.59
N VAL A 31 9.21 -7.17 5.39
CA VAL A 31 9.31 -7.22 6.86
C VAL A 31 10.60 -7.93 7.28
N TRP A 32 10.83 -9.15 6.78
CA TRP A 32 12.05 -9.91 7.05
C TRP A 32 13.32 -9.12 6.70
N ARG A 33 13.32 -8.48 5.53
CA ARG A 33 14.47 -7.69 5.07
C ARG A 33 14.72 -6.47 5.95
N LEU A 34 13.67 -5.86 6.51
CA LEU A 34 13.78 -4.73 7.42
C LEU A 34 14.24 -5.16 8.82
N CYS A 35 13.79 -6.32 9.32
CA CYS A 35 14.28 -6.90 10.57
C CYS A 35 15.81 -7.08 10.53
N ARG A 36 16.32 -7.64 9.42
CA ARG A 36 17.76 -7.75 9.18
C ARG A 36 18.50 -6.42 9.11
N ALA A 37 17.86 -5.37 8.60
CA ALA A 37 18.46 -4.05 8.53
C ALA A 37 18.52 -3.36 9.90
N TRP A 38 17.63 -3.73 10.82
CA TRP A 38 17.49 -3.15 12.15
C TRP A 38 18.06 -4.02 13.27
N ASP A 39 18.69 -5.14 12.93
CA ASP A 39 19.23 -6.12 13.87
C ASP A 39 18.18 -6.61 14.89
N LEU A 40 17.00 -6.96 14.36
CA LEU A 40 15.88 -7.49 15.14
C LEU A 40 15.71 -8.98 14.89
N ASP A 41 15.28 -9.70 15.94
CA ASP A 41 14.89 -11.11 15.90
C ASP A 41 13.82 -11.36 14.83
N GLU A 42 14.25 -11.94 13.71
CA GLU A 42 13.39 -12.12 12.55
C GLU A 42 12.30 -13.15 12.81
N GLU A 43 12.61 -14.23 13.53
CA GLU A 43 11.66 -15.30 13.84
C GLU A 43 10.49 -14.73 14.65
N LYS A 44 10.81 -13.99 15.71
CA LYS A 44 9.79 -13.38 16.57
C LYS A 44 8.92 -12.38 15.81
N ILE A 45 9.49 -11.57 14.91
CA ILE A 45 8.71 -10.59 14.14
C ILE A 45 7.88 -11.27 13.05
N LEU A 46 8.36 -12.34 12.44
CA LEU A 46 7.60 -13.13 11.49
C LEU A 46 6.40 -13.81 12.16
N ASP A 47 6.57 -14.38 13.36
CA ASP A 47 5.48 -14.94 14.15
C ASP A 47 4.42 -13.87 14.47
N LEU A 48 4.86 -12.67 14.87
CA LEU A 48 3.97 -11.53 15.09
C LEU A 48 3.26 -11.08 13.82
N THR A 49 3.92 -11.17 12.66
CA THR A 49 3.36 -10.81 11.36
C THR A 49 2.24 -11.78 10.98
N VAL A 50 2.45 -13.10 11.17
CA VAL A 50 1.42 -14.12 10.96
C VAL A 50 0.25 -13.92 11.92
N LEU A 51 0.53 -13.68 13.21
CA LEU A 51 -0.51 -13.42 14.21
C LEU A 51 -1.33 -12.17 13.85
N THR A 52 -0.67 -11.10 13.43
CA THR A 52 -1.31 -9.85 12.99
C THR A 52 -2.16 -10.06 11.74
N PHE A 53 -1.68 -10.87 10.79
CA PHE A 53 -2.43 -11.23 9.59
C PHE A 53 -3.71 -12.02 9.94
N ILE A 54 -3.62 -13.01 10.83
CA ILE A 54 -4.78 -13.77 11.32
C ILE A 54 -5.77 -12.84 12.04
N GLY A 55 -5.28 -11.97 12.92
CA GLY A 55 -6.09 -10.94 13.57
C GLY A 55 -6.80 -10.01 12.59
N GLY A 56 -6.12 -9.65 11.51
CA GLY A 56 -6.71 -8.93 10.38
C GLY A 56 -7.82 -9.71 9.69
N LEU A 57 -7.62 -10.99 9.38
CA LEU A 57 -8.69 -11.81 8.77
C LEU A 57 -9.93 -11.90 9.67
N VAL A 58 -9.72 -12.09 10.98
CA VAL A 58 -10.81 -12.12 11.97
C VAL A 58 -11.52 -10.76 12.02
N GLY A 59 -10.78 -9.65 12.08
CA GLY A 59 -11.36 -8.31 12.07
C GLY A 59 -12.11 -7.98 10.79
N ALA A 60 -11.59 -8.41 9.63
CA ALA A 60 -12.23 -8.24 8.33
C ALA A 60 -13.58 -8.95 8.27
N ARG A 61 -13.66 -10.16 8.83
CA ARG A 61 -14.91 -10.92 8.92
C ARG A 61 -15.88 -10.32 9.93
N ALA A 62 -15.40 -9.99 11.13
CA ALA A 62 -16.23 -9.40 12.18
C ALA A 62 -16.88 -8.09 11.72
N TYR A 63 -16.12 -7.22 11.07
CA TYR A 63 -16.65 -5.96 10.54
C TYR A 63 -17.64 -6.18 9.40
N PHE A 64 -17.38 -7.13 8.49
CA PHE A 64 -18.32 -7.50 7.44
C PHE A 64 -19.66 -7.98 8.02
N VAL A 65 -19.62 -8.82 9.07
CA VAL A 65 -20.80 -9.31 9.78
C VAL A 65 -21.56 -8.16 10.42
N ILE A 66 -20.88 -7.24 11.11
CA ILE A 66 -21.51 -6.09 11.79
C ILE A 66 -22.27 -5.20 10.79
N LEU A 67 -21.73 -5.00 9.58
CA LEU A 67 -22.40 -4.23 8.55
C LEU A 67 -23.60 -4.95 7.91
N ASN A 68 -23.66 -6.28 8.01
CA ASN A 68 -24.62 -7.13 7.31
C ASN A 68 -25.44 -7.98 8.29
N LEU A 69 -25.66 -7.51 9.51
CA LEU A 69 -26.33 -8.26 10.59
C LEU A 69 -27.68 -8.86 10.17
N GLN A 70 -28.40 -8.17 9.29
CA GLN A 70 -29.67 -8.63 8.71
C GLN A 70 -29.58 -9.98 7.95
N TYR A 71 -28.40 -10.33 7.42
CA TYR A 71 -28.17 -11.58 6.70
C TYR A 71 -27.68 -12.73 7.62
N PHE A 72 -27.34 -12.43 8.88
CA PHE A 72 -26.75 -13.37 9.83
C PHE A 72 -27.71 -13.68 10.98
N ILE A 73 -28.83 -14.35 10.66
CA ILE A 73 -29.86 -14.77 11.62
C ILE A 73 -29.43 -16.02 12.43
N SER A 74 -28.45 -16.80 11.93
CA SER A 74 -27.93 -18.01 12.58
C SER A 74 -26.44 -17.87 12.92
N PRO A 75 -25.99 -18.26 14.12
CA PRO A 75 -24.59 -18.14 14.54
C PRO A 75 -23.61 -18.98 13.71
N LEU A 76 -24.08 -20.07 13.07
CA LEU A 76 -23.25 -20.89 12.18
C LEU A 76 -22.86 -20.16 10.87
N ASN A 77 -23.69 -19.20 10.41
CA ASN A 77 -23.39 -18.42 9.20
C ASN A 77 -22.28 -17.37 9.43
N LEU A 78 -21.98 -17.04 10.69
CA LEU A 78 -20.93 -16.07 11.06
C LEU A 78 -19.54 -16.56 10.65
N ILE A 79 -19.28 -17.85 10.80
CA ILE A 79 -17.95 -18.48 10.67
C ILE A 79 -17.76 -19.11 9.28
N LEU A 80 -18.84 -19.62 8.66
CA LEU A 80 -18.77 -20.33 7.38
C LEU A 80 -18.64 -19.36 6.18
N ILE A 81 -17.39 -19.09 5.78
CA ILE A 81 -17.04 -18.30 4.58
C ILE A 81 -17.67 -18.90 3.30
N ASN A 82 -17.86 -20.22 3.26
CA ASN A 82 -18.40 -20.93 2.10
C ASN A 82 -19.87 -20.61 1.79
N LYS A 83 -20.67 -20.15 2.77
CA LYS A 83 -22.09 -19.83 2.57
C LYS A 83 -22.35 -18.36 2.27
N VAL A 84 -21.61 -17.46 2.92
CA VAL A 84 -21.69 -16.01 2.69
C VAL A 84 -20.26 -15.48 2.54
N PRO A 85 -19.71 -15.49 1.30
CA PRO A 85 -18.39 -14.95 1.05
C PRO A 85 -18.42 -13.45 1.31
N GLY A 86 -17.49 -12.96 2.13
CA GLY A 86 -17.44 -11.54 2.47
C GLY A 86 -16.40 -11.24 3.54
N LEU A 87 -15.49 -10.32 3.19
CA LEU A 87 -14.49 -9.73 4.05
C LEU A 87 -14.47 -8.24 3.78
N ASN A 88 -14.40 -7.44 4.84
CA ASN A 88 -14.27 -6.00 4.69
C ASN A 88 -12.82 -5.57 4.92
N PHE A 89 -12.26 -4.85 3.95
CA PHE A 89 -10.88 -4.37 3.98
C PHE A 89 -10.58 -3.50 5.22
N TRP A 90 -11.49 -2.58 5.59
CA TRP A 90 -11.30 -1.67 6.73
C TRP A 90 -11.33 -2.42 8.06
N GLY A 91 -12.22 -3.41 8.18
CA GLY A 91 -12.23 -4.33 9.32
C GLY A 91 -10.92 -5.09 9.47
N GLY A 92 -10.29 -5.46 8.35
CA GLY A 92 -9.01 -6.16 8.36
C GLY A 92 -7.87 -5.31 8.86
N ILE A 93 -7.82 -4.04 8.44
CA ILE A 93 -6.84 -3.09 8.94
C ILE A 93 -7.01 -2.88 10.45
N LEU A 94 -8.24 -2.63 10.92
CA LEU A 94 -8.51 -2.43 12.34
C LEU A 94 -8.16 -3.67 13.18
N GLY A 95 -8.56 -4.86 12.72
CA GLY A 95 -8.23 -6.12 13.38
C GLY A 95 -6.73 -6.35 13.48
N GLY A 96 -6.00 -6.13 12.38
CA GLY A 96 -4.55 -6.27 12.35
C GLY A 96 -3.87 -5.30 13.33
N TRP A 97 -4.22 -4.01 13.31
CA TRP A 97 -3.63 -3.03 14.22
C TRP A 97 -3.91 -3.32 15.70
N LEU A 98 -5.13 -3.77 16.02
CA LEU A 98 -5.47 -4.19 17.38
C LEU A 98 -4.63 -5.38 17.82
N THR A 99 -4.53 -6.41 16.96
CA THR A 99 -3.70 -7.58 17.26
C THR A 99 -2.23 -7.21 17.43
N LEU A 100 -1.68 -6.36 16.55
CA LEU A 100 -0.31 -5.87 16.67
C LEU A 100 -0.07 -5.13 18.00
N TYR A 101 -1.02 -4.30 18.41
CA TYR A 101 -0.95 -3.56 19.67
C TYR A 101 -0.96 -4.47 20.91
N PHE A 102 -1.89 -5.42 20.96
CA PHE A 102 -1.96 -6.37 22.07
C PHE A 102 -0.76 -7.32 22.09
N ALA A 103 -0.30 -7.77 20.93
CA ALA A 103 0.89 -8.60 20.82
C ALA A 103 2.14 -7.83 21.26
N ALA A 104 2.33 -6.58 20.82
CA ALA A 104 3.44 -5.74 21.26
C ALA A 104 3.51 -5.63 22.79
N ARG A 105 2.36 -5.41 23.45
CA ARG A 105 2.25 -5.39 24.91
C ARG A 105 2.57 -6.74 25.55
N ARG A 106 2.00 -7.83 25.02
CA ARG A 106 2.19 -9.19 25.55
C ARG A 106 3.63 -9.66 25.48
N PHE A 107 4.36 -9.27 24.44
CA PHE A 107 5.76 -9.64 24.19
C PHE A 107 6.77 -8.58 24.62
N LYS A 108 6.31 -7.50 25.28
CA LYS A 108 7.13 -6.38 25.79
C LYS A 108 8.00 -5.73 24.70
N MET A 109 7.46 -5.60 23.49
CA MET A 109 8.13 -4.97 22.36
C MET A 109 7.61 -3.56 22.13
N ASP A 110 8.44 -2.71 21.52
CA ASP A 110 8.04 -1.36 21.17
C ASP A 110 7.00 -1.38 20.03
N PHE A 111 5.77 -0.94 20.35
CA PHE A 111 4.68 -0.93 19.38
C PHE A 111 4.98 -0.06 18.16
N TRP A 112 5.66 1.08 18.32
CA TRP A 112 5.92 2.00 17.22
C TRP A 112 6.99 1.46 16.27
N GLN A 113 7.97 0.72 16.80
CA GLN A 113 8.93 -0.02 15.99
C GLN A 113 8.22 -1.12 15.18
N LEU A 114 7.34 -1.89 15.81
CA LEU A 114 6.55 -2.91 15.11
C LEU A 114 5.59 -2.29 14.08
N ALA A 115 4.99 -1.14 14.39
CA ALA A 115 4.12 -0.40 13.50
C ALA A 115 4.85 0.10 12.24
N ASP A 116 6.08 0.58 12.41
CA ASP A 116 6.93 1.01 11.30
C ASP A 116 7.19 -0.17 10.33
N ILE A 117 7.53 -1.34 10.86
CA ILE A 117 7.79 -2.56 10.09
C ILE A 117 6.53 -3.07 9.41
N ALA A 118 5.43 -3.18 10.16
CA ALA A 118 4.15 -3.67 9.67
C ALA A 118 3.62 -2.81 8.52
N LEU A 119 3.82 -1.49 8.58
CA LEU A 119 3.33 -0.60 7.53
C LEU A 119 4.12 -0.73 6.22
N VAL A 120 5.43 -0.98 6.28
CA VAL A 120 6.23 -1.29 5.09
C VAL A 120 5.72 -2.58 4.42
N GLY A 121 5.47 -3.62 5.22
CA GLY A 121 4.88 -4.87 4.73
C GLY A 121 3.48 -4.66 4.13
N MET A 122 2.64 -3.85 4.78
CA MET A 122 1.30 -3.52 4.32
C MET A 122 1.32 -2.82 2.95
N ILE A 123 2.19 -1.85 2.73
CA ILE A 123 2.32 -1.16 1.43
C ILE A 123 2.73 -2.15 0.34
N GLY A 124 3.70 -3.05 0.63
CA GLY A 124 4.07 -4.12 -0.28
C GLY A 124 2.89 -5.02 -0.67
N GLY A 125 2.10 -5.42 0.33
CA GLY A 125 0.89 -6.20 0.11
C GLY A 125 -0.15 -5.49 -0.76
N LEU A 126 -0.39 -4.20 -0.52
CA LEU A 126 -1.34 -3.39 -1.30
C LEU A 126 -0.93 -3.26 -2.77
N ILE A 127 0.36 -3.06 -3.07
CA ILE A 127 0.87 -2.93 -4.44
C ILE A 127 0.46 -4.13 -5.30
N LEU A 128 0.68 -5.35 -4.82
CA LEU A 128 0.34 -6.56 -5.56
C LEU A 128 -1.15 -6.87 -5.50
N SER A 129 -1.82 -6.54 -4.40
CA SER A 129 -3.28 -6.68 -4.28
C SER A 129 -4.03 -5.82 -5.31
N ASP A 130 -3.57 -4.59 -5.56
CA ASP A 130 -4.16 -3.70 -6.56
C ASP A 130 -3.94 -4.23 -7.99
N VAL A 131 -2.76 -4.83 -8.28
CA VAL A 131 -2.52 -5.52 -9.55
C VAL A 131 -3.44 -6.74 -9.69
N GLY A 132 -3.64 -7.51 -8.62
CA GLY A 132 -4.62 -8.59 -8.58
C GLY A 132 -6.03 -8.10 -8.85
N CYS A 133 -6.39 -6.95 -8.29
CA CYS A 133 -7.70 -6.33 -8.45
C CYS A 133 -7.95 -5.87 -9.89
N PHE A 134 -6.90 -5.38 -10.58
CA PHE A 134 -6.94 -5.13 -12.01
C PHE A 134 -7.28 -6.40 -12.80
N PHE A 135 -6.61 -7.52 -12.55
CA PHE A 135 -6.91 -8.77 -13.27
C PHE A 135 -8.27 -9.38 -12.90
N GLY A 136 -8.70 -9.22 -11.65
CA GLY A 136 -9.99 -9.69 -11.14
C GLY A 136 -11.18 -8.79 -11.49
N GLY A 137 -10.95 -7.56 -11.96
CA GLY A 137 -12.01 -6.62 -12.33
C GLY A 137 -12.71 -5.93 -11.16
N CYS A 138 -12.05 -5.77 -9.99
CA CYS A 138 -12.63 -5.05 -8.85
C CYS A 138 -12.21 -3.56 -8.81
N ASN A 139 -12.90 -2.74 -8.00
CA ASN A 139 -12.59 -1.30 -7.80
C ASN A 139 -12.45 -0.50 -9.10
N ILE A 140 -13.48 -0.60 -9.94
CA ILE A 140 -13.47 -0.07 -11.30
C ILE A 140 -13.51 1.48 -11.29
N GLY A 141 -12.79 2.09 -12.23
CA GLY A 141 -12.84 3.54 -12.46
C GLY A 141 -14.06 4.01 -13.23
N ILE A 142 -14.24 5.33 -13.28
CA ILE A 142 -15.27 5.96 -14.11
C ILE A 142 -15.04 5.66 -15.60
N PRO A 143 -16.11 5.63 -16.42
CA PRO A 143 -15.99 5.53 -17.88
C PRO A 143 -15.09 6.60 -18.46
N SER A 144 -14.25 6.23 -19.43
CA SER A 144 -13.30 7.15 -20.05
C SER A 144 -12.94 6.76 -21.48
N SER A 145 -12.89 7.77 -22.35
CA SER A 145 -12.41 7.66 -23.72
C SER A 145 -10.90 7.81 -23.85
N ALA A 146 -10.17 7.94 -22.74
CA ALA A 146 -8.71 8.07 -22.75
C ALA A 146 -8.02 6.91 -23.49
N PHE A 147 -6.88 7.20 -24.13
CA PHE A 147 -6.15 6.22 -24.95
C PHE A 147 -5.68 4.99 -24.15
N PHE A 148 -5.43 5.16 -22.85
CA PHE A 148 -5.03 4.11 -21.91
C PHE A 148 -6.21 3.55 -21.10
N GLY A 149 -7.45 3.88 -21.48
CA GLY A 149 -8.65 3.28 -20.89
C GLY A 149 -8.72 1.78 -21.25
N VAL A 150 -8.98 0.95 -20.25
CA VAL A 150 -9.03 -0.52 -20.39
C VAL A 150 -10.46 -1.01 -20.19
N THR A 151 -10.88 -2.00 -20.97
CA THR A 151 -12.15 -2.71 -20.77
C THR A 151 -12.03 -3.66 -19.58
N MET A 152 -12.87 -3.48 -18.56
CA MET A 152 -12.86 -4.34 -17.37
C MET A 152 -14.00 -5.38 -17.42
N VAL A 153 -13.74 -6.54 -16.83
CA VAL A 153 -14.75 -7.61 -16.74
C VAL A 153 -15.97 -7.09 -15.97
N GLY A 154 -17.17 -7.36 -16.49
CA GLY A 154 -18.42 -6.91 -15.85
C GLY A 154 -18.74 -5.43 -16.06
N SER A 155 -18.03 -4.73 -16.95
CA SER A 155 -18.25 -3.31 -17.23
C SER A 155 -18.41 -3.00 -18.72
N LEU A 156 -19.36 -2.10 -19.04
CA LEU A 156 -19.52 -1.56 -20.38
C LEU A 156 -18.56 -0.37 -20.59
N GLY A 157 -17.84 -0.39 -21.71
CA GLY A 157 -16.93 0.66 -22.14
C GLY A 157 -15.51 0.60 -21.58
N LYS A 158 -14.64 1.49 -22.09
CA LYS A 158 -13.29 1.70 -21.57
C LYS A 158 -13.36 2.49 -20.26
N ARG A 159 -12.50 2.13 -19.30
CA ARG A 159 -12.48 2.75 -17.97
C ARG A 159 -11.05 3.04 -17.53
N TRP A 160 -10.92 3.97 -16.58
CA TRP A 160 -9.62 4.28 -15.99
C TRP A 160 -9.05 3.04 -15.27
N PRO A 161 -7.82 2.60 -15.59
CA PRO A 161 -7.15 1.49 -14.89
C PRO A 161 -6.56 1.96 -13.56
N ILE A 162 -7.42 2.44 -12.66
CA ILE A 162 -7.03 3.11 -11.41
C ILE A 162 -6.19 2.21 -10.54
N GLN A 163 -6.44 0.91 -10.54
CA GLN A 163 -5.74 -0.06 -9.73
C GLN A 163 -4.24 -0.12 -10.09
N LEU A 164 -3.90 0.01 -11.38
CA LEU A 164 -2.50 0.07 -11.81
C LEU A 164 -1.86 1.42 -11.43
N ILE A 165 -2.63 2.50 -11.46
CA ILE A 165 -2.15 3.82 -11.02
C ILE A 165 -1.92 3.82 -9.50
N GLU A 166 -2.82 3.23 -8.72
CA GLU A 166 -2.67 3.03 -7.27
C GLU A 166 -1.41 2.22 -6.96
N SER A 167 -1.26 1.06 -7.59
CA SER A 167 -0.09 0.20 -7.44
C SER A 167 1.21 0.92 -7.79
N LEU A 168 1.23 1.71 -8.86
CA LEU A 168 2.40 2.50 -9.26
C LEU A 168 2.74 3.59 -8.23
N LEU A 169 1.76 4.36 -7.77
CA LEU A 169 1.97 5.41 -6.77
C LEU A 169 2.41 4.84 -5.42
N LEU A 170 1.83 3.69 -5.02
CA LEU A 170 2.25 2.97 -3.82
C LEU A 170 3.67 2.38 -3.96
N SER A 171 4.06 1.96 -5.16
CA SER A 171 5.44 1.52 -5.41
C SER A 171 6.44 2.67 -5.27
N ILE A 172 6.09 3.87 -5.75
CA ILE A 172 6.91 5.07 -5.57
C ILE A 172 7.00 5.45 -4.08
N SER A 173 5.88 5.40 -3.36
CA SER A 173 5.88 5.69 -1.91
C SER A 173 6.69 4.65 -1.14
N LEU A 174 6.60 3.36 -1.50
CA LEU A 174 7.41 2.29 -0.91
C LEU A 174 8.90 2.55 -1.08
N VAL A 175 9.36 2.93 -2.28
CA VAL A 175 10.79 3.23 -2.52
C VAL A 175 11.26 4.38 -1.62
N LYS A 176 10.45 5.42 -1.46
CA LYS A 176 10.78 6.56 -0.61
C LYS A 176 10.81 6.18 0.87
N ILE A 177 9.77 5.49 1.34
CA ILE A 177 9.69 5.00 2.72
C ILE A 177 10.84 4.04 3.01
N TRP A 178 11.13 3.11 2.10
CA TRP A 178 12.21 2.15 2.24
C TRP A 178 13.56 2.85 2.44
N SER A 179 13.84 3.88 1.64
CA SER A 179 15.05 4.68 1.80
C SER A 179 15.13 5.37 3.17
N GLU A 180 14.01 5.79 3.75
CA GLU A 180 14.00 6.38 5.10
C GLU A 180 14.08 5.29 6.18
N ALA A 181 13.46 4.14 5.97
CA ALA A 181 13.38 3.03 6.90
C ALA A 181 14.74 2.32 7.07
N THR A 182 15.59 2.27 6.05
CA THR A 182 16.92 1.65 6.16
C THR A 182 17.95 2.53 6.88
N HIS A 183 17.61 3.78 7.22
CA HIS A 183 18.48 4.69 7.96
C HIS A 183 17.94 4.92 9.37
N PHE A 184 18.77 5.47 10.26
CA PHE A 184 18.30 5.81 11.60
C PHE A 184 17.13 6.81 11.54
N HIS A 185 16.01 6.43 12.14
CA HIS A 185 14.82 7.26 12.25
C HIS A 185 14.16 7.10 13.61
N GLN A 186 13.30 8.04 13.97
CA GLN A 186 12.48 7.94 15.18
C GLN A 186 11.40 6.86 14.99
N ARG A 187 11.11 6.13 16.07
CA ARG A 187 10.07 5.08 16.08
C ARG A 187 8.69 5.70 15.84
N GLY A 188 7.93 5.16 14.90
CA GLY A 188 6.61 5.65 14.48
C GLY A 188 6.67 6.66 13.31
N LYS A 189 7.87 7.07 12.89
CA LYS A 189 8.02 7.98 11.74
C LYS A 189 7.65 7.28 10.42
N ILE A 190 8.05 6.03 10.24
CA ILE A 190 7.77 5.28 9.01
C ILE A 190 6.28 4.94 8.94
N ALA A 191 5.69 4.55 10.06
CA ALA A 191 4.27 4.29 10.21
C ALA A 191 3.45 5.55 9.85
N SER A 192 3.81 6.70 10.42
CA SER A 192 3.10 7.94 10.10
C SER A 192 3.21 8.33 8.62
N LEU A 193 4.41 8.23 8.03
CA LEU A 193 4.61 8.52 6.61
C LEU A 193 3.79 7.60 5.71
N GLY A 194 3.77 6.29 5.97
CA GLY A 194 3.00 5.38 5.13
C GLY A 194 1.49 5.61 5.25
N PHE A 195 0.96 5.97 6.42
CA PHE A 195 -0.46 6.35 6.55
C PHE A 195 -0.78 7.59 5.72
N ILE A 196 0.09 8.60 5.78
CA ILE A 196 -0.03 9.81 4.95
C ILE A 196 0.00 9.44 3.47
N TYR A 197 0.96 8.64 3.00
CA TYR A 197 1.07 8.28 1.59
C TYR A 197 -0.13 7.47 1.11
N ILE A 198 -0.53 6.42 1.84
CA ILE A 198 -1.69 5.59 1.48
C ILE A 198 -2.95 6.47 1.41
N GLY A 199 -3.18 7.30 2.42
CA GLY A 199 -4.35 8.16 2.49
C GLY A 199 -4.38 9.22 1.39
N ILE A 200 -3.26 9.89 1.10
CA ILE A 200 -3.17 10.88 0.00
C ILE A 200 -3.40 10.19 -1.34
N ILE A 201 -2.75 9.05 -1.62
CA ILE A 201 -2.90 8.33 -2.90
C ILE A 201 -4.36 7.93 -3.11
N LYS A 202 -5.00 7.33 -2.09
CA LYS A 202 -6.41 6.93 -2.17
C LYS A 202 -7.33 8.13 -2.33
N LEU A 203 -7.09 9.22 -1.62
CA LEU A 203 -7.88 10.45 -1.72
C LEU A 203 -7.74 11.13 -3.09
N MET A 204 -6.54 11.15 -3.66
CA MET A 204 -6.28 11.72 -5.00
C MET A 204 -6.99 10.93 -6.10
N LEU A 205 -7.11 9.61 -5.95
CA LEU A 205 -7.68 8.73 -6.97
C LEU A 205 -9.17 8.43 -6.75
N ASP A 206 -9.72 8.73 -5.56
CA ASP A 206 -11.13 8.57 -5.23
C ASP A 206 -12.11 9.23 -6.23
N PRO A 207 -11.87 10.46 -6.76
CA PRO A 207 -12.77 11.07 -7.75
C PRO A 207 -12.82 10.30 -9.08
N LEU A 208 -11.79 9.51 -9.38
CA LEU A 208 -11.74 8.70 -10.59
C LEU A 208 -12.44 7.36 -10.39
N LYS A 209 -12.71 6.93 -9.14
CA LYS A 209 -13.36 5.64 -8.86
C LYS A 209 -14.88 5.73 -9.04
N GLN A 210 -15.49 4.59 -9.41
CA GLN A 210 -16.95 4.50 -9.52
C GLN A 210 -17.62 4.45 -8.13
N ASP A 211 -16.95 3.85 -7.13
CA ASP A 211 -17.40 3.85 -5.73
C ASP A 211 -16.56 4.82 -4.88
N HIS A 212 -17.23 5.68 -4.11
CA HIS A 212 -16.63 6.72 -3.27
C HIS A 212 -16.69 6.37 -1.77
N SER A 213 -17.08 5.15 -1.40
CA SER A 213 -17.18 4.68 -0.02
C SER A 213 -15.87 4.80 0.79
N GLY A 214 -14.73 4.88 0.11
CA GLY A 214 -13.39 4.95 0.72
C GLY A 214 -12.90 6.35 1.14
N ARG A 215 -13.63 7.43 0.82
CA ARG A 215 -13.14 8.81 1.02
C ARG A 215 -12.91 9.16 2.49
N ILE A 216 -13.88 8.81 3.36
CA ILE A 216 -13.81 9.10 4.79
C ILE A 216 -12.58 8.44 5.40
N PHE A 217 -12.36 7.16 5.09
CA PHE A 217 -11.20 6.43 5.60
C PHE A 217 -9.87 6.96 5.08
N SER A 218 -9.82 7.40 3.82
CA SER A 218 -8.62 8.01 3.23
C SER A 218 -8.24 9.30 3.97
N LEU A 219 -9.24 10.12 4.33
CA LEU A 219 -9.05 11.31 5.18
C LEU A 219 -8.59 10.91 6.59
N SER A 220 -9.21 9.90 7.20
CA SER A 220 -8.81 9.40 8.51
C SER A 220 -7.35 8.95 8.52
N PHE A 221 -6.86 8.31 7.46
CA PHE A 221 -5.46 7.89 7.34
C PHE A 221 -4.50 9.07 7.26
N VAL A 222 -4.85 10.11 6.49
CA VAL A 222 -4.05 11.34 6.40
C VAL A 222 -3.98 12.02 7.77
N LEU A 223 -5.12 12.21 8.43
CA LEU A 223 -5.19 12.88 9.72
C LEU A 223 -4.45 12.11 10.82
N LEU A 224 -4.67 10.79 10.88
CA LEU A 224 -3.97 9.91 11.82
C LEU A 224 -2.45 9.95 11.58
N GLY A 225 -2.03 9.80 10.32
CA GLY A 225 -0.63 9.84 9.94
C GLY A 225 0.03 11.18 10.29
N LEU A 226 -0.60 12.31 9.98
CA LEU A 226 -0.08 13.64 10.36
C LEU A 226 0.03 13.80 11.87
N THR A 227 -0.98 13.33 12.62
CA THR A 227 -0.99 13.42 14.10
C THR A 227 0.17 12.63 14.70
N ILE A 228 0.37 11.40 14.24
CA ILE A 228 1.49 10.55 14.67
C ILE A 228 2.82 11.20 14.25
N TYR A 229 2.93 11.69 13.02
CA TYR A 229 4.15 12.29 12.49
C TYR A 229 4.62 13.46 13.37
N TYR A 230 3.74 14.43 13.66
CA TYR A 230 4.12 15.60 14.46
C TYR A 230 4.36 15.25 15.92
N LYS A 231 3.64 14.26 16.47
CA LYS A 231 3.86 13.78 17.84
C LYS A 231 5.21 13.07 18.00
N VAL A 232 5.57 12.22 17.04
CA VAL A 232 6.84 11.46 17.04
C VAL A 232 8.02 12.39 16.76
N THR A 233 7.91 13.24 15.74
CA THR A 233 9.03 14.09 15.31
C THR A 233 9.25 15.31 16.18
N LYS A 234 8.30 15.64 17.06
CA LYS A 234 8.27 16.87 17.85
C LYS A 234 8.45 18.14 17.00
N GLN A 235 8.14 18.05 15.71
CA GLN A 235 8.22 19.18 14.78
C GLN A 235 6.98 20.04 14.92
N ASN A 236 7.14 21.34 14.69
CA ASN A 236 6.02 22.28 14.76
C ASN A 236 5.26 22.31 13.42
N PRO A 237 3.97 21.92 13.38
CA PRO A 237 3.18 21.93 12.15
C PRO A 237 3.03 23.34 11.56
N ILE A 238 2.95 24.37 12.41
CA ILE A 238 2.80 25.77 11.98
C ILE A 238 4.03 26.22 11.18
N LYS A 239 5.22 25.74 11.55
CA LYS A 239 6.46 26.06 10.82
C LYS A 239 6.42 25.49 9.40
N HIS A 240 5.99 24.24 9.25
CA HIS A 240 5.85 23.60 7.94
C HIS A 240 4.80 24.28 7.06
N LEU A 241 3.65 24.63 7.64
CA LEU A 241 2.60 25.39 6.95
C LEU A 241 3.12 26.74 6.44
N LYS A 242 3.87 27.49 7.25
CA LYS A 242 4.47 28.76 6.84
C LYS A 242 5.50 28.59 5.72
N ILE A 243 6.37 27.59 5.82
CA ILE A 243 7.38 27.31 4.79
C ILE A 243 6.69 26.94 3.47
N PHE A 244 5.70 26.06 3.52
CA PHE A 244 4.95 25.63 2.34
C PHE A 244 4.14 26.79 1.73
N GLY A 245 3.47 27.60 2.54
CA GLY A 245 2.77 28.80 2.08
C GLY A 245 3.71 29.79 1.40
N ASN A 246 4.87 30.08 2.01
CA ASN A 246 5.88 30.94 1.42
C ASN A 246 6.44 30.37 0.10
N PHE A 247 6.61 29.06 0.02
CA PHE A 247 7.02 28.40 -1.21
C PHE A 247 5.95 28.53 -2.30
N LEU A 248 4.67 28.29 -1.99
CA LEU A 248 3.57 28.41 -2.95
C LEU A 248 3.44 29.84 -3.49
N VAL A 249 3.48 30.84 -2.61
CA VAL A 249 3.45 32.25 -3.03
C VAL A 249 4.63 32.56 -3.95
N LYS A 250 5.85 32.16 -3.58
CA LYS A 250 7.03 32.34 -4.43
C LYS A 250 6.92 31.59 -5.75
N PHE A 251 6.38 30.38 -5.76
CA PHE A 251 6.21 29.58 -6.97
C PHE A 251 5.18 30.21 -7.93
N ILE A 252 4.14 30.86 -7.42
CA ILE A 252 3.12 31.52 -8.25
C ILE A 252 3.63 32.87 -8.78
N VAL A 253 4.28 33.66 -7.92
CA VAL A 253 4.65 35.06 -8.23
C VAL A 253 5.99 35.16 -8.97
N ASP A 254 6.99 34.37 -8.60
CA ASP A 254 8.36 34.51 -9.09
C ASP A 254 8.66 33.55 -10.25
N SER A 255 8.90 34.12 -11.44
CA SER A 255 9.24 33.36 -12.64
C SER A 255 10.59 32.64 -12.55
N GLU A 256 11.56 33.16 -11.78
CA GLU A 256 12.87 32.54 -11.59
C GLU A 256 12.78 31.33 -10.66
N VAL A 257 11.92 31.40 -9.63
CA VAL A 257 11.63 30.24 -8.77
C VAL A 257 11.01 29.10 -9.58
N ARG A 258 10.06 29.41 -10.48
CA ARG A 258 9.48 28.39 -11.38
C ARG A 258 10.54 27.75 -12.27
N LYS A 259 11.40 28.55 -12.92
CA LYS A 259 12.49 28.04 -13.76
C LYS A 259 13.44 27.15 -12.97
N ARG A 260 13.84 27.55 -11.76
CA ARG A 260 14.70 26.73 -10.88
C ARG A 260 14.05 25.42 -10.50
N VAL A 261 12.77 25.41 -10.13
CA VAL A 261 12.05 24.17 -9.79
C VAL A 261 12.03 23.22 -10.98
N VAL A 262 11.70 23.72 -12.18
CA VAL A 262 11.73 22.92 -13.42
C VAL A 262 13.14 22.37 -13.67
N GLN A 263 14.19 23.19 -13.51
CA GLN A 263 15.58 22.74 -13.65
C GLN A 263 15.97 21.68 -12.63
N ILE A 264 15.55 21.81 -11.36
CA ILE A 264 15.81 20.81 -10.31
C ILE A 264 15.12 19.49 -10.66
N VAL A 265 13.86 19.54 -11.06
CA VAL A 265 13.10 18.35 -11.48
C VAL A 265 13.75 17.72 -12.71
N TYR A 266 14.12 18.52 -13.71
CA TYR A 266 14.82 18.05 -14.91
C TYR A 266 16.16 17.40 -14.58
N LYS A 267 16.98 18.03 -13.72
CA LYS A 267 18.27 17.50 -13.29
C LYS A 267 18.12 16.21 -12.48
N SER A 268 17.13 16.16 -11.58
CA SER A 268 16.81 14.96 -10.80
C SER A 268 16.39 13.80 -11.70
N TRP A 269 15.50 14.07 -12.66
CA TRP A 269 15.08 13.11 -13.67
C TRP A 269 16.25 12.61 -14.53
N TYR A 270 17.11 13.53 -15.01
CA TYR A 270 18.30 13.19 -15.78
C TYR A 270 19.23 12.28 -14.98
N ASN A 271 19.54 12.65 -13.73
CA ASN A 271 20.40 11.87 -12.84
C ASN A 271 19.84 10.46 -12.60
N GLN A 272 18.55 10.34 -12.27
CA GLN A 272 17.90 9.04 -12.10
C GLN A 272 17.93 8.21 -13.38
N LYS A 273 17.64 8.82 -14.54
CA LYS A 273 17.72 8.15 -15.84
C LYS A 273 19.11 7.59 -16.11
N THR A 274 20.17 8.36 -15.83
CA THR A 274 21.55 7.87 -15.96
C THR A 274 21.88 6.74 -14.98
N ILE A 275 21.49 6.84 -13.72
CA ILE A 275 21.73 5.80 -12.70
C ILE A 275 21.03 4.50 -13.10
N ILE A 276 19.77 4.58 -13.54
CA ILE A 276 18.99 3.42 -14.01
C ILE A 276 19.65 2.82 -15.26
N GLY A 277 20.04 3.65 -16.23
CA GLY A 277 20.74 3.21 -17.43
C GLY A 277 22.06 2.49 -17.12
N TRP A 278 22.83 3.00 -16.16
CA TRP A 278 24.07 2.39 -15.71
C TRP A 278 23.84 1.06 -14.98
N LYS A 279 22.87 1.01 -14.05
CA LYS A 279 22.47 -0.22 -13.36
C LYS A 279 21.98 -1.30 -14.35
N LEU A 280 21.18 -0.94 -15.35
CA LEU A 280 20.72 -1.86 -16.39
C LEU A 280 21.86 -2.41 -17.26
N ARG A 281 22.84 -1.57 -17.63
CA ARG A 281 24.04 -2.04 -18.35
C ARG A 281 24.86 -3.00 -17.52
N ASN A 282 25.05 -2.73 -16.23
CA ASN A 282 25.76 -3.63 -15.33
C ASN A 282 24.99 -4.94 -15.08
N LEU A 283 23.67 -4.88 -14.96
CA LEU A 283 22.82 -6.07 -14.86
C LEU A 283 22.94 -6.94 -16.13
N LYS A 284 22.89 -6.33 -17.32
CA LYS A 284 23.12 -7.04 -18.59
C LYS A 284 24.52 -7.68 -18.66
N LYS A 285 25.56 -7.00 -18.18
CA LYS A 285 26.92 -7.58 -18.09
C LYS A 285 26.98 -8.76 -17.12
N LEU A 286 26.30 -8.67 -15.98
CA LEU A 286 26.24 -9.72 -14.98
C LEU A 286 25.47 -10.95 -15.50
N LEU A 287 24.31 -10.75 -16.13
CA LEU A 287 23.51 -11.82 -16.74
C LEU A 287 24.23 -12.52 -17.90
N ARG A 288 25.04 -11.78 -18.68
CA ARG A 288 25.94 -12.38 -19.70
C ARG A 288 27.02 -13.28 -19.09
N ARG A 289 27.51 -12.99 -17.87
CA ARG A 289 28.45 -13.87 -17.16
C ARG A 289 27.79 -15.18 -16.68
N PHE A 290 26.48 -15.18 -16.45
CA PHE A 290 25.72 -16.36 -16.06
C PHE A 290 25.10 -17.13 -17.25
N ASN A 291 25.49 -16.80 -18.49
CA ASN A 291 25.03 -17.48 -19.71
C ASN A 291 23.50 -17.52 -19.91
N VAL A 292 22.76 -16.60 -19.28
CA VAL A 292 21.32 -16.47 -19.47
C VAL A 292 21.06 -15.76 -20.81
N LYS A 293 20.76 -16.54 -21.85
CA LYS A 293 20.26 -16.00 -23.12
C LYS A 293 18.80 -15.58 -22.93
N PHE A 294 18.53 -14.29 -23.12
CA PHE A 294 17.17 -13.81 -23.31
C PHE A 294 16.76 -14.17 -24.75
N SER A 295 15.79 -15.07 -24.91
CA SER A 295 15.03 -15.24 -26.13
C SER A 295 14.08 -14.08 -26.35
#